data_AF-A0A4V3DXX3-F1
#
_entry.id   AF-A0A4V3DXX3-F1
#
_cell.length_a   1.000
_cell.length_b   1.000
_cell.length_c   1.000
_cell.angle_alpha   90.00
_cell.angle_beta   90.00
_cell.angle_gamma   90.00
#
_symmetry.space_group_name_H-M   'P 1'
#
loop_
_entity.id
_entity.type
_entity.pdbx_description
1 polymer ?
#
loop_
_entity_poly.entity_id
_entity_poly.type
_entity_poly.pdbx_seq_one_letter_code
_entity_poly.pdbx_strand_id
1 'polypeptide(L)'
;MTTETPAGDDIELLLPWYAAGTATPDEAARVEAALSRDPALAEKLALTREEMGEAVAFADAMPAPSPRARDRVFDRIAAMEEARPPGLAGLGRAVSGRVRDSGFLDRLAGLLGGFTPRSLALAGTAAALVIALQAGIIGTMITSGPGTYGTASGPSEARIEDGTYALVSFTPQATMSRIQAVLGEMGASIADGPRAGGLYRVRIAAKRVSGEERDRLIAKLREAKDVVAMAAPSQ
;
A
#
# COMPACT_ATOMS: atom_id res chain seq x y z
N MET A 1 -9.10 -29.76 -1.29
CA MET A 1 -10.06 -28.87 -0.59
C MET A 1 -10.24 -27.64 -1.46
N THR A 2 -11.20 -27.69 -2.37
CA THR A 2 -11.69 -26.53 -3.12
C THR A 2 -12.67 -25.81 -2.21
N THR A 3 -12.35 -24.57 -1.83
CA THR A 3 -13.28 -23.69 -1.12
C THR A 3 -14.32 -23.20 -2.12
N GLU A 4 -15.40 -23.96 -2.25
CA GLU A 4 -16.60 -23.51 -2.92
C GLU A 4 -17.29 -22.56 -1.93
N THR A 5 -16.95 -21.27 -1.97
CA THR A 5 -17.69 -20.25 -1.21
C THR A 5 -19.11 -20.25 -1.76
N PRO A 6 -20.14 -20.52 -0.93
CA PRO A 6 -21.51 -20.50 -1.42
C PRO A 6 -21.81 -19.09 -1.95
N ALA A 7 -22.35 -18.99 -3.15
CA ALA A 7 -22.60 -17.71 -3.84
C ALA A 7 -23.46 -16.71 -3.04
N GLY A 8 -24.12 -17.15 -1.96
CA GLY A 8 -24.82 -16.30 -1.00
C GLY A 8 -23.89 -15.44 -0.13
N ASP A 9 -22.77 -16.00 0.34
CA ASP A 9 -21.80 -15.26 1.18
C ASP A 9 -21.16 -14.11 0.38
N ASP A 10 -20.92 -14.32 -0.92
CA ASP A 10 -20.40 -13.29 -1.82
C ASP A 10 -21.37 -12.12 -2.01
N ILE A 11 -22.69 -12.36 -1.92
CA ILE A 11 -23.70 -11.30 -2.03
C ILE A 11 -23.85 -10.54 -0.72
N GLU A 12 -23.78 -11.23 0.42
CA GLU A 12 -23.80 -10.59 1.73
C GLU A 12 -22.64 -9.61 1.91
N LEU A 13 -21.46 -9.97 1.40
CA LEU A 13 -20.33 -9.06 1.35
C LEU A 13 -20.66 -7.78 0.60
N LEU A 14 -21.48 -7.80 -0.47
CA LEU A 14 -21.81 -6.59 -1.23
C LEU A 14 -22.77 -5.62 -0.50
N LEU A 15 -23.43 -6.04 0.59
CA LEU A 15 -24.46 -5.23 1.25
C LEU A 15 -23.97 -3.87 1.75
N PRO A 16 -22.78 -3.71 2.38
CA PRO A 16 -22.29 -2.41 2.82
C PRO A 16 -22.06 -1.44 1.65
N TRP A 17 -21.52 -1.94 0.53
CA TRP A 17 -21.30 -1.13 -0.66
C TRP A 17 -22.61 -0.74 -1.36
N TYR A 18 -23.60 -1.65 -1.37
CA TYR A 18 -24.94 -1.36 -1.87
C TYR A 18 -25.68 -0.36 -0.97
N ALA A 19 -25.60 -0.53 0.36
CA ALA A 19 -26.19 0.38 1.34
C ALA A 19 -25.58 1.78 1.26
N ALA A 20 -24.27 1.89 1.05
CA ALA A 20 -23.57 3.15 0.84
C ALA A 20 -23.80 3.77 -0.56
N GLY A 21 -24.45 3.04 -1.48
CA GLY A 21 -24.67 3.49 -2.86
C GLY A 21 -23.41 3.51 -3.73
N THR A 22 -22.36 2.81 -3.31
CA THR A 22 -21.04 2.77 -3.97
C THR A 22 -20.77 1.49 -4.76
N ALA A 23 -21.68 0.51 -4.68
CA ALA A 23 -21.61 -0.71 -5.49
C ALA A 23 -21.66 -0.35 -6.99
N THR A 24 -20.92 -1.11 -7.81
CA THR A 24 -21.02 -0.98 -9.27
C THR A 24 -22.43 -1.37 -9.76
N PRO A 25 -22.86 -0.91 -10.94
CA PRO A 25 -24.19 -1.25 -11.47
C PRO A 25 -24.45 -2.76 -11.54
N ASP A 26 -23.44 -3.54 -11.92
CA ASP A 26 -23.55 -5.01 -12.00
C ASP A 26 -23.67 -5.66 -10.61
N GLU A 27 -22.92 -5.16 -9.62
CA GLU A 27 -23.03 -5.61 -8.22
C GLU A 27 -24.39 -5.25 -7.62
N ALA A 28 -24.88 -4.05 -7.86
CA ALA A 28 -26.20 -3.61 -7.41
C ALA A 28 -27.32 -4.48 -7.98
N ALA A 29 -27.27 -4.78 -9.29
CA ALA A 29 -28.25 -5.67 -9.93
C ALA A 29 -28.21 -7.09 -9.34
N ARG A 30 -27.03 -7.61 -8.99
CA ARG A 30 -26.89 -8.90 -8.32
C ARG A 30 -27.51 -8.91 -6.91
N VAL A 31 -27.29 -7.85 -6.13
CA VAL A 31 -27.88 -7.70 -4.80
C VAL A 31 -29.40 -7.60 -4.90
N GLU A 32 -29.94 -6.80 -5.82
CA GLU A 32 -31.38 -6.67 -6.04
C GLU A 32 -32.05 -7.99 -6.47
N ALA A 33 -31.40 -8.73 -7.37
CA ALA A 33 -31.87 -10.05 -7.77
C ALA A 33 -31.89 -11.03 -6.59
N ALA A 34 -30.88 -10.99 -5.71
CA ALA A 34 -30.83 -11.82 -4.51
C ALA A 34 -31.89 -11.43 -3.47
N LEU A 35 -32.09 -10.13 -3.24
CA LEU A 35 -33.13 -9.59 -2.33
C LEU A 35 -34.54 -10.01 -2.75
N SER A 36 -34.78 -10.18 -4.06
CA SER A 36 -36.08 -10.66 -4.55
C SER A 36 -36.36 -12.14 -4.23
N ARG A 37 -35.31 -12.92 -3.92
CA ARG A 37 -35.38 -14.37 -3.70
C ARG A 37 -35.22 -14.74 -2.23
N ASP A 38 -34.48 -13.96 -1.46
CA ASP A 38 -34.17 -14.24 -0.06
C ASP A 38 -34.60 -13.09 0.87
N PRO A 39 -35.68 -13.27 1.66
CA PRO A 39 -36.10 -12.27 2.62
C PRO A 39 -35.12 -12.10 3.79
N ALA A 40 -34.31 -13.10 4.13
CA ALA A 40 -33.30 -12.98 5.19
C ALA A 40 -32.18 -12.01 4.81
N LEU A 41 -31.84 -11.93 3.51
CA LEU A 41 -30.90 -10.94 3.00
C LEU A 41 -31.42 -9.51 3.16
N ALA A 42 -32.74 -9.30 3.07
CA ALA A 42 -33.34 -7.98 3.31
C ALA A 42 -33.22 -7.54 4.78
N GLU A 43 -33.31 -8.47 5.72
CA GLU A 43 -33.04 -8.22 7.15
C GLU A 43 -31.58 -7.82 7.40
N LYS A 44 -30.63 -8.54 6.78
CA LYS A 44 -29.19 -8.20 6.84
C LYS A 44 -28.89 -6.83 6.25
N LEU A 45 -29.53 -6.47 5.14
CA LEU A 45 -29.42 -5.14 4.54
C LEU A 45 -29.99 -4.05 5.47
N ALA A 46 -31.09 -4.32 6.18
CA ALA A 46 -31.65 -3.40 7.17
C ALA A 46 -30.66 -3.15 8.32
N LEU A 47 -30.07 -4.22 8.87
CA LEU A 47 -29.03 -4.12 9.90
C LEU A 47 -27.81 -3.32 9.41
N THR A 48 -27.34 -3.60 8.18
CA THR A 48 -26.21 -2.87 7.57
C THR A 48 -26.50 -1.37 7.47
N ARG A 49 -27.74 -0.98 7.14
CA ARG A 49 -28.16 0.42 7.07
C ARG A 49 -28.25 1.07 8.45
N GLU A 50 -28.68 0.33 9.46
CA GLU A 50 -28.71 0.79 10.86
C GLU A 50 -27.29 1.07 11.37
N GLU A 51 -26.35 0.13 11.20
CA GLU A 51 -24.95 0.28 11.55
C GLU A 51 -24.30 1.49 10.85
N MET A 52 -24.58 1.67 9.55
CA MET A 52 -24.13 2.85 8.81
C MET A 52 -24.72 4.14 9.37
N GLY A 53 -26.00 4.13 9.75
CA GLY A 53 -26.68 5.26 10.38
C GLY A 53 -26.02 5.66 11.70
N GLU A 54 -25.63 4.69 12.53
CA GLU A 54 -24.87 4.94 13.75
C GLU A 54 -23.48 5.55 13.47
N ALA A 55 -22.77 5.05 12.45
CA ALA A 55 -21.49 5.61 12.04
C ALA A 55 -21.60 7.06 11.56
N VAL A 56 -22.67 7.38 10.81
CA VAL A 56 -22.99 8.77 10.39
C VAL A 56 -23.31 9.63 11.60
N ALA A 57 -24.15 9.15 12.52
CA ALA A 57 -24.49 9.89 13.75
C ALA A 57 -23.25 10.17 14.62
N PHE A 58 -22.34 9.20 14.74
CA PHE A 58 -21.05 9.39 15.40
C PHE A 58 -20.20 10.45 14.69
N ALA A 59 -20.15 10.41 13.35
CA ALA A 59 -19.40 11.38 12.57
C ALA A 59 -19.97 12.80 12.69
N ASP A 60 -21.29 12.95 12.70
CA ASP A 60 -21.97 14.23 12.88
C ASP A 60 -21.81 14.78 14.30
N ALA A 61 -21.63 13.90 15.30
CA ALA A 61 -21.31 14.29 16.67
C ALA A 61 -19.86 14.79 16.83
N MET A 62 -18.98 14.54 15.86
CA MET A 62 -17.63 15.10 15.88
C MET A 62 -17.68 16.63 15.76
N PRO A 63 -16.81 17.38 16.46
CA PRO A 63 -16.80 18.83 16.37
C PRO A 63 -16.62 19.31 14.91
N ALA A 64 -17.47 20.24 14.49
CA ALA A 64 -17.37 20.83 13.17
C ALA A 64 -16.00 21.49 12.96
N PRO A 65 -15.48 21.51 11.71
CA PRO A 65 -14.24 22.20 11.40
C PRO A 65 -14.34 23.69 11.76
N SER A 66 -13.20 24.28 12.16
CA SER A 66 -13.17 25.69 12.56
C SER A 66 -13.77 26.61 11.48
N PRO A 67 -14.46 27.71 11.84
CA PRO A 67 -15.03 28.64 10.88
C PRO A 67 -14.05 29.05 9.78
N ARG A 68 -12.80 29.41 10.16
CA ARG A 68 -11.74 29.77 9.20
C ARG A 68 -11.39 28.67 8.19
N ALA A 69 -11.45 27.39 8.61
CA ALA A 69 -11.18 26.28 7.71
C ALA A 69 -12.32 26.09 6.70
N ARG A 70 -13.57 26.28 7.14
CA ARG A 70 -14.75 26.27 6.26
C ARG A 70 -14.71 27.43 5.28
N ASP A 71 -14.47 28.65 5.77
CA ASP A 71 -14.39 29.87 4.96
C ASP A 71 -13.32 29.73 3.88
N ARG A 72 -12.12 29.25 4.23
CA ARG A 72 -11.05 29.00 3.25
C ARG A 72 -11.47 28.03 2.13
N VAL A 73 -12.25 27.00 2.46
CA VAL A 73 -12.74 26.04 1.46
C VAL A 73 -13.77 26.71 0.55
N PHE A 74 -14.75 27.43 1.12
CA PHE A 74 -15.76 28.13 0.33
C PHE A 74 -15.16 29.23 -0.54
N ASP A 75 -14.20 30.01 -0.03
CA ASP A 75 -13.47 31.01 -0.81
C ASP A 75 -12.74 30.36 -1.99
N ARG A 76 -12.12 29.19 -1.78
CA ARG A 76 -11.41 28.46 -2.84
C ARG A 76 -12.37 27.88 -3.87
N ILE A 77 -13.56 27.43 -3.47
CA ILE A 77 -14.61 26.98 -4.39
C ILE A 77 -15.14 28.17 -5.21
N ALA A 78 -15.45 29.29 -4.57
CA ALA A 78 -15.93 30.50 -5.23
C ALA A 78 -14.89 31.02 -6.25
N ALA A 79 -13.61 31.08 -5.88
CA ALA A 79 -12.54 31.45 -6.79
C ALA A 79 -12.39 30.48 -7.97
N MET A 80 -12.62 29.17 -7.76
CA MET A 80 -12.59 28.17 -8.83
C MET A 80 -13.80 28.31 -9.78
N GLU A 81 -14.96 28.68 -9.25
CA GLU A 81 -16.18 28.89 -10.02
C GLU A 81 -16.14 30.21 -10.81
N GLU A 82 -15.59 31.27 -10.23
CA GLU A 82 -15.36 32.56 -10.91
C GLU A 82 -14.29 32.44 -12.01
N ALA A 83 -13.27 31.60 -11.79
CA ALA A 83 -12.26 31.29 -12.81
C ALA A 83 -12.75 30.32 -13.90
N ARG A 84 -14.01 29.86 -13.85
CA ARG A 84 -14.58 28.95 -14.84
C ARG A 84 -15.01 29.72 -16.10
N PRO A 85 -14.38 29.51 -17.26
CA PRO A 85 -14.80 30.18 -18.48
C PRO A 85 -16.20 29.70 -18.91
N PRO A 86 -17.13 30.61 -19.29
CA PRO A 86 -18.42 30.21 -19.80
C PRO A 86 -18.23 29.57 -21.18
N GLY A 87 -18.59 28.29 -21.32
CA GLY A 87 -18.81 27.70 -22.66
C GLY A 87 -18.11 26.37 -23.01
N LEU A 88 -17.35 25.71 -22.14
CA LEU A 88 -16.65 24.45 -22.50
C LEU A 88 -16.76 23.33 -21.45
N ALA A 89 -17.91 23.20 -20.80
CA ALA A 89 -18.11 22.27 -19.68
C ALA A 89 -18.15 20.77 -20.05
N GLY A 90 -18.16 20.41 -21.34
CA GLY A 90 -18.33 19.01 -21.79
C GLY A 90 -17.05 18.28 -22.20
N LEU A 91 -16.10 18.94 -22.88
CA LEU A 91 -15.00 18.23 -23.54
C LEU A 91 -13.68 18.17 -22.74
N GLY A 92 -13.45 19.14 -21.85
CA GLY A 92 -12.20 19.24 -21.09
C GLY A 92 -12.09 18.32 -19.87
N ARG A 93 -13.20 17.74 -19.40
CA ARG A 93 -13.27 17.02 -18.11
C ARG A 93 -12.58 15.65 -18.16
N ALA A 94 -12.52 14.99 -19.32
CA ALA A 94 -11.90 13.67 -19.44
C ALA A 94 -10.36 13.74 -19.58
N VAL A 95 -9.82 14.82 -20.16
CA VAL A 95 -8.40 14.91 -20.53
C VAL A 95 -7.59 15.82 -19.61
N SER A 96 -8.19 16.88 -19.05
CA SER A 96 -7.42 17.92 -18.32
C SER A 96 -7.34 17.74 -16.80
N GLY A 97 -8.19 16.91 -16.19
CA GLY A 97 -8.27 16.77 -14.73
C GLY A 97 -6.99 16.23 -14.07
N ARG A 98 -6.06 15.65 -14.84
CA ARG A 98 -4.81 15.08 -14.31
C ARG A 98 -3.57 15.97 -14.55
N VAL A 99 -3.68 17.02 -15.36
CA VAL A 99 -2.49 17.81 -15.81
C VAL A 99 -2.54 19.27 -15.35
N ARG A 100 -3.71 19.77 -14.90
CA ARG A 100 -3.99 21.22 -14.79
C ARG A 100 -3.75 21.88 -13.42
N ASP A 101 -3.25 21.16 -12.42
CA ASP A 101 -2.94 21.74 -11.10
C ASP A 101 -1.59 22.50 -11.02
N SER A 102 -0.83 22.58 -12.11
CA SER A 102 0.41 23.34 -12.14
C SER A 102 0.22 24.70 -12.84
N GLY A 103 0.20 25.79 -12.07
CA GLY A 103 0.30 27.19 -12.57
C GLY A 103 1.58 27.48 -13.39
N PHE A 104 2.36 26.45 -13.68
CA PHE A 104 3.42 26.39 -14.66
C PHE A 104 2.89 26.51 -16.10
N LEU A 105 1.75 25.90 -16.43
CA LEU A 105 1.21 25.93 -17.80
C LEU A 105 0.73 27.33 -18.21
N ASP A 106 0.13 28.09 -17.30
CA ASP A 106 -0.30 29.46 -17.56
C ASP A 106 0.90 30.41 -17.73
N ARG A 107 1.98 30.20 -16.96
CA ARG A 107 3.24 30.93 -17.11
C ARG A 107 3.95 30.59 -18.42
N LEU A 108 3.93 29.32 -18.83
CA LEU A 108 4.49 28.87 -20.09
C LEU A 108 3.69 29.41 -21.28
N ALA A 109 2.36 29.47 -21.20
CA ALA A 109 1.51 30.06 -22.22
C ALA A 109 1.78 31.56 -22.39
N GLY A 110 1.95 32.30 -21.28
CA GLY A 110 2.34 33.72 -21.32
C GLY A 110 3.74 33.94 -21.92
N LEU A 111 4.69 33.05 -21.59
CA LEU A 111 6.05 33.09 -22.15
C LEU A 111 6.05 32.81 -23.66
N LEU A 112 5.29 31.80 -24.11
CA LEU A 112 5.19 31.39 -25.51
C LEU A 112 4.40 32.39 -26.36
N GLY A 113 3.46 33.13 -25.78
CA GLY A 113 2.73 34.20 -26.46
C GLY A 113 3.60 35.37 -26.94
N GLY A 114 4.82 35.52 -26.38
CA GLY A 114 5.78 36.54 -26.80
C GLY A 114 6.67 36.17 -27.99
N PHE A 115 6.60 34.92 -28.48
CA PHE A 115 7.46 34.43 -29.56
C PHE A 115 6.71 34.30 -30.90
N THR A 116 7.40 34.57 -32.01
CA THR A 116 6.79 34.45 -33.34
C THR A 116 6.37 33.00 -33.66
N PRO A 117 5.32 32.78 -34.46
CA PRO A 117 4.79 31.43 -34.74
C PRO A 117 5.81 30.45 -35.33
N ARG A 118 6.79 30.96 -36.10
CA ARG A 118 7.84 30.13 -36.73
C ARG A 118 8.91 29.65 -35.75
N SER A 119 9.31 30.48 -34.79
CA SER A 119 10.24 30.06 -33.72
C SER A 119 9.58 29.05 -32.80
N LEU A 120 8.27 29.15 -32.57
CA LEU A 120 7.51 28.20 -31.77
C LEU A 120 7.42 26.83 -32.44
N ALA A 121 7.24 26.79 -33.77
CA ALA A 121 7.22 25.54 -34.52
C ALA A 121 8.57 24.81 -34.46
N LEU A 122 9.69 25.53 -34.65
CA LEU A 122 11.03 24.96 -34.56
C LEU A 122 11.41 24.53 -33.13
N ALA A 123 11.02 25.32 -32.12
CA ALA A 123 11.25 24.95 -30.73
C ALA A 123 10.39 23.73 -30.33
N GLY A 124 9.15 23.67 -30.81
CA GLY A 124 8.24 22.55 -30.56
C GLY A 124 8.74 21.23 -31.16
N THR A 125 9.27 21.24 -32.38
CA THR A 125 9.85 20.03 -32.99
C THR A 125 11.12 19.57 -32.27
N ALA A 126 11.99 20.51 -31.89
CA ALA A 126 13.17 20.20 -31.08
C ALA A 126 12.79 19.61 -29.71
N ALA A 127 11.80 20.19 -29.03
CA ALA A 127 11.30 19.69 -27.75
C ALA A 127 10.70 18.28 -27.87
N ALA A 128 9.92 18.03 -28.93
CA ALA A 128 9.34 16.71 -29.18
C ALA A 128 10.41 15.63 -29.37
N LEU A 129 11.52 15.92 -30.07
CA LEU A 129 12.64 15.00 -30.23
C LEU A 129 13.33 14.68 -28.89
N VAL A 130 13.53 15.69 -28.03
CA VAL A 130 14.11 15.48 -26.70
C VAL A 130 13.20 14.63 -25.81
N ILE A 131 11.90 14.90 -25.83
CA ILE A 131 10.91 14.11 -25.06
C ILE A 131 10.89 12.66 -25.56
N ALA A 132 10.92 12.42 -26.88
CA ALA A 132 10.97 11.08 -27.44
C ALA A 132 12.25 10.33 -27.02
N LEU A 133 13.40 11.02 -27.00
CA LEU A 133 14.66 10.45 -26.53
C LEU A 133 14.60 10.11 -25.03
N GLN A 134 14.08 11.00 -24.19
CA GLN A 134 13.89 10.75 -22.75
C GLN A 134 12.94 9.58 -22.50
N ALA A 135 11.81 9.52 -23.21
CA ALA A 135 10.84 8.44 -23.08
C ALA A 135 11.48 7.09 -23.46
N GLY A 136 12.34 7.06 -24.47
CA GLY A 136 13.13 5.87 -24.82
C GLY A 136 14.03 5.42 -23.67
N ILE A 137 14.81 6.34 -23.09
CA ILE A 137 15.71 6.04 -21.96
C ILE A 137 14.92 5.54 -20.74
N ILE A 138 13.84 6.22 -20.35
CA ILE A 138 13.00 5.82 -19.21
C ILE A 138 12.34 4.46 -19.47
N GLY A 139 11.88 4.21 -20.70
CA GLY A 139 11.35 2.91 -21.11
C GLY A 139 12.34 1.78 -20.85
N THR A 140 13.62 1.98 -21.20
CA THR A 140 14.67 0.97 -20.91
C THR A 140 14.89 0.74 -19.41
N MET A 141 14.74 1.78 -18.57
CA MET A 141 14.85 1.64 -17.11
C MET A 141 13.67 0.89 -16.49
N ILE A 142 12.45 1.09 -17.00
CA ILE A 142 11.25 0.38 -16.52
C ILE A 142 11.30 -1.11 -16.87
N THR A 143 11.88 -1.47 -18.02
CA THR A 143 12.10 -2.88 -18.37
C THR A 143 13.23 -3.52 -17.55
N SER A 144 14.05 -2.72 -16.85
CA SER A 144 15.12 -3.20 -15.98
C SER A 144 14.61 -3.68 -14.61
N GLY A 145 13.61 -4.57 -14.59
CA GLY A 145 13.18 -5.36 -13.42
C GLY A 145 12.60 -4.59 -12.20
N PRO A 146 11.81 -5.26 -11.34
CA PRO A 146 11.26 -4.61 -10.16
C PRO A 146 12.38 -4.22 -9.18
N GLY A 147 12.42 -2.93 -8.83
CA GLY A 147 13.35 -2.40 -7.83
C GLY A 147 13.23 -3.15 -6.51
N THR A 148 14.39 -3.42 -5.89
CA THR A 148 14.45 -4.08 -4.58
C THR A 148 13.91 -3.12 -3.53
N TYR A 149 12.76 -3.45 -2.93
CA TYR A 149 12.19 -2.68 -1.82
C TYR A 149 13.02 -2.94 -0.54
N GLY A 150 13.61 -1.88 0.01
CA GLY A 150 14.27 -1.90 1.32
C GLY A 150 13.40 -1.20 2.36
N THR A 151 13.08 -1.87 3.46
CA THR A 151 12.45 -1.25 4.62
C THR A 151 13.51 -0.56 5.48
N ALA A 152 13.09 0.41 6.31
CA ALA A 152 13.99 1.27 7.09
C ALA A 152 14.85 0.54 8.15
N SER A 153 14.70 -0.78 8.30
CA SER A 153 15.46 -1.62 9.21
C SER A 153 16.77 -2.10 8.56
N GLY A 154 17.65 -1.17 8.19
CA GLY A 154 19.00 -1.47 7.74
C GLY A 154 19.12 -2.14 6.35
N PRO A 155 20.32 -2.14 5.76
CA PRO A 155 20.52 -2.60 4.39
C PRO A 155 20.11 -4.07 4.27
N SER A 156 19.13 -4.32 3.41
CA SER A 156 18.64 -5.64 3.02
C SER A 156 19.67 -6.37 2.15
N GLU A 157 20.86 -6.65 2.68
CA GLU A 157 21.93 -7.36 1.95
C GLU A 157 21.75 -8.88 1.92
N ALA A 158 20.70 -9.40 2.56
CA ALA A 158 20.23 -10.75 2.32
C ALA A 158 18.71 -10.67 2.14
N ARG A 159 18.24 -11.00 0.94
CA ARG A 159 16.83 -11.36 0.74
C ARG A 159 16.47 -12.33 1.87
N ILE A 160 15.34 -12.12 2.53
CA ILE A 160 14.89 -12.99 3.63
C ILE A 160 14.84 -14.47 3.18
N GLU A 161 14.81 -14.74 1.89
CA GLU A 161 14.87 -16.10 1.31
C GLU A 161 16.28 -16.70 1.15
N ASP A 162 17.34 -15.88 1.17
CA ASP A 162 18.72 -16.32 0.87
C ASP A 162 19.55 -16.65 2.11
N GLY A 163 19.07 -16.29 3.30
CA GLY A 163 19.74 -16.57 4.58
C GLY A 163 19.52 -18.00 5.07
N THR A 164 20.42 -18.47 5.94
CA THR A 164 20.22 -19.72 6.69
C THR A 164 19.64 -19.42 8.06
N TYR A 165 18.56 -20.09 8.41
CA TYR A 165 17.77 -19.83 9.61
C TYR A 165 17.72 -21.03 10.55
N ALA A 166 17.61 -20.73 11.85
CA ALA A 166 17.21 -21.68 12.86
C ALA A 166 16.01 -21.18 13.65
N LEU A 167 15.25 -22.12 14.17
CA LEU A 167 14.17 -21.87 15.10
C LEU A 167 14.74 -21.99 16.51
N VAL A 168 14.70 -20.90 17.26
CA VAL A 168 15.29 -20.77 18.59
C VAL A 168 14.21 -20.38 19.59
N SER A 169 14.13 -21.08 20.72
CA SER A 169 13.41 -20.59 21.90
C SER A 169 14.43 -20.08 22.93
N PHE A 170 14.10 -18.96 23.55
CA PHE A 170 14.92 -18.37 24.60
C PHE A 170 14.40 -18.79 25.97
N THR A 171 15.29 -18.83 26.97
CA THR A 171 14.88 -19.09 28.35
C THR A 171 13.99 -17.92 28.84
N PRO A 172 12.93 -18.16 29.63
CA PRO A 172 12.03 -17.08 30.09
C PRO A 172 12.73 -16.01 30.95
N GLN A 173 13.88 -16.35 31.52
CA GLN A 173 14.69 -15.48 32.37
C GLN A 173 15.78 -14.72 31.60
N ALA A 174 15.98 -15.00 30.31
CA ALA A 174 16.95 -14.28 29.49
C ALA A 174 16.49 -12.85 29.19
N THR A 175 17.33 -11.88 29.53
CA THR A 175 17.06 -10.47 29.19
C THR A 175 17.39 -10.19 27.73
N MET A 176 16.67 -9.24 27.11
CA MET A 176 16.88 -8.87 25.70
C MET A 176 18.33 -8.42 25.42
N SER A 177 18.97 -7.73 26.37
CA SER A 177 20.39 -7.34 26.26
C SER A 177 21.31 -8.55 26.17
N ARG A 178 21.06 -9.61 26.95
CA ARG A 178 21.86 -10.83 26.92
C ARG A 178 21.62 -11.63 25.64
N ILE A 179 20.37 -11.68 25.16
CA ILE A 179 20.01 -12.26 23.86
C ILE A 179 20.77 -11.57 22.73
N GLN A 180 20.77 -10.24 22.71
CA GLN A 180 21.48 -9.47 21.68
C GLN A 180 23.00 -9.66 21.75
N ALA A 181 23.59 -9.75 22.94
CA ALA A 181 25.03 -10.00 23.09
C ALA A 181 25.44 -11.36 22.51
N VAL A 182 24.72 -12.42 22.90
CA VAL A 182 24.99 -13.78 22.42
C VAL A 182 24.77 -13.89 20.91
N LEU A 183 23.66 -13.36 20.39
CA LEU A 183 23.40 -13.36 18.94
C LEU A 183 24.43 -12.52 18.18
N GLY A 184 24.82 -11.36 18.73
CA GLY A 184 25.81 -10.46 18.15
C GLY A 184 27.22 -11.07 18.06
N GLU A 185 27.68 -11.79 19.09
CA GLU A 185 28.95 -12.54 19.08
C GLU A 185 29.02 -13.56 17.94
N MET A 186 27.87 -14.14 17.58
CA MET A 186 27.76 -15.13 16.50
C MET A 186 27.40 -14.51 15.15
N GLY A 187 27.22 -13.19 15.06
CA GLY A 187 26.71 -12.52 13.86
C GLY A 187 25.28 -12.93 13.47
N ALA A 188 24.54 -13.51 14.42
CA ALA A 188 23.17 -13.94 14.25
C ALA A 188 22.19 -12.78 14.51
N SER A 189 21.04 -12.78 13.83
CA SER A 189 20.02 -11.74 13.98
C SER A 189 18.63 -12.34 14.03
N ILE A 190 17.77 -11.84 14.91
CA ILE A 190 16.35 -12.23 14.94
C ILE A 190 15.69 -11.72 13.66
N ALA A 191 15.13 -12.63 12.87
CA ALA A 191 14.42 -12.32 11.63
C ALA A 191 12.91 -12.24 11.83
N ASP A 192 12.36 -13.02 12.76
CA ASP A 192 10.91 -13.10 13.02
C ASP A 192 10.61 -13.70 14.41
N GLY A 193 9.45 -13.39 15.00
CA GLY A 193 8.97 -13.93 16.28
C GLY A 193 8.25 -12.89 17.17
N PRO A 194 7.57 -13.32 18.26
CA PRO A 194 7.40 -14.69 18.74
C PRO A 194 6.27 -15.44 18.02
N ARG A 195 6.57 -16.65 17.53
CA ARG A 195 5.57 -17.56 16.95
C ARG A 195 4.89 -18.39 18.05
N ALA A 196 3.82 -19.10 17.68
CA ALA A 196 3.15 -20.03 18.58
C ALA A 196 4.17 -20.95 19.28
N GLY A 197 4.13 -20.99 20.62
CA GLY A 197 5.11 -21.73 21.43
C GLY A 197 6.38 -20.97 21.83
N GLY A 198 6.45 -19.65 21.61
CA GLY A 198 7.59 -18.83 22.07
C GLY A 198 8.86 -19.01 21.23
N LEU A 199 8.69 -19.41 19.97
CA LEU A 199 9.78 -19.71 19.03
C LEU A 199 10.09 -18.49 18.18
N TYR A 200 11.38 -18.22 17.99
CA TYR A 200 11.92 -17.12 17.19
C TYR A 200 12.68 -17.68 15.99
N ARG A 201 12.54 -17.05 14.83
CA ARG A 201 13.35 -17.34 13.66
C ARG A 201 14.61 -16.49 13.72
N VAL A 202 15.75 -17.13 13.90
CA VAL A 202 17.06 -16.48 14.00
C VAL A 202 17.84 -16.78 12.73
N ARG A 203 18.28 -15.73 12.04
CA ARG A 203 19.21 -15.83 10.91
C ARG A 203 20.61 -16.06 11.45
N ILE A 204 21.22 -17.17 11.04
CA ILE A 204 22.56 -17.57 11.47
C ILE A 204 23.60 -17.24 10.41
N ALA A 205 23.22 -17.24 9.13
CA ALA A 205 24.09 -16.84 8.04
C ALA A 205 23.33 -16.00 7.01
N ALA A 206 24.01 -14.99 6.45
CA ALA A 206 23.44 -14.13 5.40
C ALA A 206 23.27 -14.85 4.05
N LYS A 207 23.99 -15.95 3.83
CA LYS A 207 23.90 -16.81 2.64
C LYS A 207 23.42 -18.21 3.03
N ARG A 208 22.93 -18.97 2.04
CA ARG A 208 22.57 -20.38 2.18
C ARG A 208 23.85 -21.19 2.41
N VAL A 209 23.98 -21.82 3.58
CA VAL A 209 25.09 -22.73 3.90
C VAL A 209 24.66 -24.18 3.74
N SER A 210 25.63 -25.09 3.62
CA SER A 210 25.39 -26.53 3.56
C SER A 210 24.76 -27.05 4.86
N GLY A 211 24.09 -28.20 4.80
CA GLY A 211 23.43 -28.81 5.96
C GLY A 211 24.38 -29.03 7.13
N GLU A 212 25.61 -29.50 6.86
CA GLU A 212 26.63 -29.72 7.90
C GLU A 212 27.07 -28.43 8.59
N GLU A 213 27.27 -27.36 7.83
CA GLU A 213 27.72 -26.08 8.39
C GLU A 213 26.60 -25.41 9.20
N ARG A 214 25.36 -25.51 8.71
CA ARG A 214 24.17 -25.10 9.48
C ARG A 214 24.10 -25.84 10.81
N ASP A 215 24.28 -27.16 10.81
CA ASP A 215 24.14 -27.98 12.01
C ASP A 215 25.25 -27.68 13.03
N ARG A 216 26.48 -27.37 12.56
CA ARG A 216 27.57 -26.84 13.42
C ARG A 216 27.21 -25.51 14.05
N LEU A 217 26.62 -24.58 13.29
CA LEU A 217 26.22 -23.28 13.82
C LEU A 217 25.04 -23.39 14.80
N ILE A 218 24.10 -24.31 14.55
CA ILE A 218 23.03 -24.63 15.50
C ILE A 218 23.59 -25.27 16.77
N ALA A 219 24.60 -26.14 16.66
CA ALA A 219 25.26 -26.73 17.83
C ALA A 219 25.93 -25.65 18.70
N LYS A 220 26.61 -24.67 18.07
CA LYS A 220 27.16 -23.50 18.78
C LYS A 220 26.08 -22.67 19.48
N LEU A 221 24.93 -22.45 18.84
CA LEU A 221 23.79 -21.78 19.49
C LEU A 221 23.26 -22.54 20.71
N ARG A 222 23.35 -23.88 20.71
CA ARG A 222 22.94 -24.73 21.85
C ARG A 222 23.96 -24.73 22.99
N GLU A 223 25.19 -24.31 22.76
CA GLU A 223 26.21 -24.21 23.81
C GLU A 223 25.90 -23.04 24.78
N ALA A 224 25.22 -22.00 24.30
CA ALA A 224 24.71 -20.88 25.09
C ALA A 224 23.43 -21.23 25.87
N LYS A 225 23.51 -22.25 26.74
CA LYS A 225 22.40 -22.78 27.55
C LYS A 225 21.82 -21.77 28.56
N ASP A 226 22.54 -20.69 28.82
CA ASP A 226 22.11 -19.58 29.68
C ASP A 226 20.98 -18.75 29.03
N VAL A 227 20.93 -18.72 27.69
CA VAL A 227 20.01 -17.87 26.93
C VAL A 227 19.12 -18.67 26.00
N VAL A 228 19.64 -19.75 25.40
CA VAL A 228 18.94 -20.58 24.43
C VAL A 228 18.38 -21.83 25.10
N ALA A 229 17.06 -21.95 25.11
CA ALA A 229 16.36 -23.12 25.62
C ALA A 229 16.33 -24.26 24.58
N MET A 230 16.14 -23.93 23.30
CA MET A 230 16.17 -24.89 22.20
C MET A 230 16.60 -24.19 20.92
N ALA A 231 17.38 -24.86 20.08
CA ALA A 231 17.67 -24.42 18.71
C ALA A 231 17.52 -25.60 17.75
N ALA A 232 16.73 -25.45 16.70
CA ALA A 232 16.47 -26.48 15.70
C ALA A 232 16.57 -25.90 14.29
N PRO A 233 16.87 -26.71 13.25
CA PRO A 233 16.85 -26.22 11.88
C PRO A 233 15.45 -25.76 11.52
N SER A 234 15.30 -24.54 10.98
CA SER A 234 14.02 -24.11 10.43
C SER A 234 13.92 -24.58 8.98
N GLN A 235 12.78 -25.19 8.61
CA GLN A 235 12.48 -25.53 7.22
C GLN A 235 12.35 -24.27 6.34
#